data_AF-A0A172TCN2-F1
#
_entry.id   AF-A0A172TCN2-F1
#
_cell.length_a   1.000
_cell.length_b   1.000
_cell.length_c   1.000
_cell.angle_alpha   90.00
_cell.angle_beta   90.00
_cell.angle_gamma   90.00
#
_symmetry.space_group_name_H-M   'P 1'
#
loop_
_entity.id
_entity.type
_entity.pdbx_description
1 polymer ?
#
loop_
_entity_poly.entity_id
_entity_poly.type
_entity_poly.pdbx_seq_one_letter_code
_entity_poly.pdbx_strand_id
1 'polypeptide(L)'
;MRVINAPAATLGGKAVTALKGAASAYVVIPQGEFAANIGTSTSKLKVEAGKFYSVVSRGGTVMLLADQAAENRAKALLTIYNLSKNASIDLKTADGKTAVVAGVKTGQSGSRAVNGITVDLAAFAGTRALGTLKGVKLERGNAYALVLTDSGLTLTQSSTKTK
;
A
#
# COMPACT_ATOMS: atom_id res chain seq x y z
N MET A 1 -11.69 -2.84 0.03
CA MET A 1 -11.01 -2.06 1.07
C MET A 1 -10.02 -2.92 1.84
N ARG A 2 -8.89 -2.41 2.32
CA ARG A 2 -7.91 -3.18 3.12
C ARG A 2 -7.33 -2.34 4.25
N VAL A 3 -6.55 -2.96 5.13
CA VAL A 3 -5.75 -2.25 6.14
C VAL A 3 -4.25 -2.40 5.86
N ILE A 4 -3.46 -1.39 6.21
CA ILE A 4 -2.01 -1.39 6.12
C ILE A 4 -1.41 -1.11 7.50
N ASN A 5 -0.36 -1.85 7.84
CA ASN A 5 0.42 -1.67 9.07
C ASN A 5 -0.44 -1.74 10.35
N ALA A 6 -1.41 -2.65 10.39
CA ALA A 6 -2.24 -2.88 11.57
C ALA A 6 -2.45 -4.38 11.81
N PRO A 7 -2.13 -4.89 13.03
CA PRO A 7 -2.25 -6.31 13.34
C PRO A 7 -3.72 -6.78 13.34
N ALA A 8 -4.66 -5.90 13.69
CA ALA A 8 -6.09 -6.17 13.63
C ALA A 8 -6.88 -4.88 13.36
N ALA A 9 -7.92 -5.01 12.54
CA ALA A 9 -8.88 -3.97 12.24
C ALA A 9 -10.26 -4.57 11.93
N THR A 10 -11.31 -3.77 12.10
CA THR A 10 -12.65 -4.08 11.63
C THR A 10 -13.09 -3.01 10.64
N LEU A 11 -13.37 -3.41 9.40
CA LEU A 11 -13.76 -2.52 8.30
C LEU A 11 -15.18 -2.90 7.85
N GLY A 12 -16.17 -2.05 8.13
CA GLY A 12 -17.56 -2.32 7.75
C GLY A 12 -18.08 -3.65 8.29
N GLY A 13 -17.74 -3.97 9.55
CA GLY A 13 -18.10 -5.23 10.21
C GLY A 13 -17.21 -6.44 9.87
N LYS A 14 -16.29 -6.32 8.90
CA LYS A 14 -15.36 -7.41 8.53
C LYS A 14 -14.05 -7.30 9.30
N ALA A 15 -13.64 -8.39 9.96
CA ALA A 15 -12.33 -8.48 10.57
C ALA A 15 -11.23 -8.61 9.50
N VAL A 16 -10.18 -7.81 9.62
CA VAL A 16 -9.06 -7.75 8.69
C VAL A 16 -7.76 -7.64 9.49
N THR A 17 -6.74 -8.39 9.08
CA THR A 17 -5.43 -8.38 9.73
C THR A 17 -4.34 -8.18 8.68
N ALA A 18 -3.30 -7.43 9.04
CA ALA A 18 -2.07 -7.29 8.26
C ALA A 18 -0.87 -7.53 9.17
N LEU A 19 0.22 -8.05 8.62
CA LEU A 19 1.49 -8.05 9.34
C LEU A 19 1.97 -6.60 9.55
N LYS A 20 2.81 -6.39 10.57
CA LYS A 20 3.43 -5.08 10.82
C LYS A 20 4.18 -4.63 9.55
N GLY A 21 3.93 -3.39 9.15
CA GLY A 21 4.51 -2.81 7.94
C GLY A 21 4.05 -3.48 6.64
N ALA A 22 3.00 -4.29 6.62
CA ALA A 22 2.47 -4.96 5.41
C ALA A 22 1.04 -4.53 5.11
N ALA A 23 0.53 -4.91 3.94
CA ALA A 23 -0.87 -4.74 3.58
C ALA A 23 -1.67 -6.03 3.83
N SER A 24 -2.95 -5.92 4.19
CA SER A 24 -3.86 -7.07 4.18
C SER A 24 -4.37 -7.36 2.76
N ALA A 25 -5.05 -8.50 2.60
CA ALA A 25 -5.96 -8.67 1.48
C ALA A 25 -7.07 -7.61 1.52
N TYR A 26 -7.58 -7.23 0.35
CA TYR A 26 -8.81 -6.45 0.25
C TYR A 26 -10.00 -7.30 0.66
N VAL A 27 -10.95 -6.68 1.34
CA VAL A 27 -12.29 -7.19 1.61
C VAL A 27 -13.31 -6.33 0.89
N VAL A 28 -14.38 -6.97 0.40
CA VAL A 28 -15.52 -6.27 -0.17
C VAL A 28 -16.40 -5.74 0.96
N ILE A 29 -16.72 -4.45 0.92
CA ILE A 29 -17.62 -3.78 1.87
C ILE A 29 -18.68 -2.98 1.09
N PRO A 30 -19.85 -2.69 1.69
CA PRO A 30 -20.83 -1.79 1.09
C PRO A 30 -20.26 -0.38 0.85
N GLN A 31 -20.76 0.30 -0.18
CA GLN A 31 -20.48 1.72 -0.39
C GLN A 31 -21.18 2.59 0.68
N GLY A 32 -20.74 3.84 0.81
CA GLY A 32 -21.30 4.80 1.76
C GLY A 32 -20.38 5.01 2.96
N GLU A 33 -20.98 5.39 4.09
CA GLU A 33 -20.28 5.66 5.34
C GLU A 33 -20.30 4.45 6.26
N PHE A 34 -19.16 4.14 6.87
CA PHE A 34 -19.05 3.07 7.86
C PHE A 34 -17.92 3.37 8.85
N ALA A 35 -17.96 2.71 10.00
CA ALA A 35 -16.89 2.78 10.99
C ALA A 35 -15.72 1.85 10.62
N ALA A 36 -14.51 2.38 10.69
CA ALA A 36 -13.28 1.60 10.70
C ALA A 36 -12.67 1.65 12.09
N ASN A 37 -12.46 0.47 12.68
CA ASN A 37 -11.81 0.29 13.97
C ASN A 37 -10.41 -0.26 13.72
N ILE A 38 -9.37 0.43 14.16
CA ILE A 38 -7.97 0.01 14.01
C ILE A 38 -7.27 0.18 15.35
N GLY A 39 -6.92 -0.94 16.00
CA GLY A 39 -6.48 -0.90 17.39
C GLY A 39 -7.53 -0.23 18.27
N THR A 40 -7.16 0.85 18.96
CA THR A 40 -8.05 1.64 19.83
C THR A 40 -8.72 2.82 19.13
N SER A 41 -8.42 3.06 17.84
CA SER A 41 -8.93 4.21 17.10
C SER A 41 -10.15 3.81 16.26
N THR A 42 -11.20 4.63 16.34
CA THR A 42 -12.40 4.51 15.48
C THR A 42 -12.51 5.75 14.59
N SER A 43 -12.81 5.56 13.31
CA SER A 43 -13.06 6.68 12.39
C SER A 43 -14.17 6.34 11.41
N LYS A 44 -15.00 7.34 11.09
CA LYS A 44 -16.00 7.22 10.02
C LYS A 44 -15.32 7.46 8.68
N LEU A 45 -15.49 6.51 7.77
CA LEU A 45 -14.91 6.54 6.43
C LEU A 45 -16.03 6.50 5.41
N LYS A 46 -15.89 7.28 4.34
CA LYS A 46 -16.80 7.31 3.20
C LYS A 46 -16.11 6.70 1.99
N VAL A 47 -16.75 5.72 1.38
CA VAL A 47 -16.23 5.04 0.18
C VAL A 47 -17.30 4.95 -0.90
N GLU A 48 -16.86 4.94 -2.14
CA GLU A 48 -17.71 4.75 -3.32
C GLU A 48 -17.61 3.31 -3.86
N ALA A 49 -18.66 2.84 -4.54
CA ALA A 49 -18.63 1.55 -5.23
C ALA A 49 -17.54 1.49 -6.31
N GLY A 50 -17.06 0.27 -6.58
CA GLY A 50 -16.08 0.00 -7.64
C GLY A 50 -14.65 0.49 -7.37
N LYS A 51 -14.41 1.21 -6.26
CA LYS A 51 -13.10 1.76 -5.91
C LYS A 51 -12.37 0.91 -4.87
N PHE A 52 -11.04 0.94 -4.95
CA PHE A 52 -10.15 0.30 -3.98
C PHE A 52 -9.65 1.34 -2.99
N TYR A 53 -9.60 0.94 -1.72
CA TYR A 53 -9.18 1.80 -0.63
C TYR A 53 -8.28 1.05 0.35
N SER A 54 -7.25 1.74 0.81
CA SER A 54 -6.37 1.31 1.88
C SER A 54 -6.57 2.21 3.09
N VAL A 55 -6.80 1.60 4.24
CA VAL A 55 -6.82 2.32 5.51
C VAL A 55 -5.52 2.13 6.23
N VAL A 56 -4.99 3.24 6.72
CA VAL A 56 -3.72 3.29 7.38
C VAL A 56 -3.92 3.89 8.77
N SER A 57 -3.24 3.35 9.77
CA SER A 57 -3.07 4.04 11.06
C SER A 57 -1.64 4.54 11.19
N ARG A 58 -1.50 5.84 11.48
CA ARG A 58 -0.20 6.50 11.74
C ARG A 58 -0.35 7.41 12.94
N GLY A 59 0.41 7.14 14.01
CA GLY A 59 0.38 7.95 15.23
C GLY A 59 -1.02 8.07 15.86
N GLY A 60 -1.84 7.02 15.76
CA GLY A 60 -3.24 7.02 16.25
C GLY A 60 -4.25 7.70 15.32
N THR A 61 -3.80 8.31 14.21
CA THR A 61 -4.70 8.87 13.20
C THR A 61 -5.00 7.84 12.13
N VAL A 62 -6.28 7.62 11.85
CA VAL A 62 -6.75 6.76 10.77
C VAL A 62 -6.87 7.60 9.49
N MET A 63 -6.25 7.13 8.41
CA MET A 63 -6.26 7.77 7.10
C MET A 63 -6.84 6.82 6.05
N LEU A 64 -7.60 7.38 5.12
CA LEU A 64 -8.14 6.67 3.96
C LEU A 64 -7.38 7.09 2.70
N LEU A 65 -6.78 6.12 2.03
CA LEU A 65 -6.07 6.32 0.77
C LEU A 65 -6.85 5.60 -0.34
N ALA A 66 -7.14 6.32 -1.42
CA ALA A 66 -7.68 5.71 -2.64
C ALA A 66 -6.55 5.01 -3.38
N ASP A 67 -6.79 3.76 -3.77
CA ASP A 67 -5.82 2.95 -4.50
C ASP A 67 -6.20 2.92 -5.98
N GLN A 68 -5.19 2.97 -6.85
CA GLN A 68 -5.39 2.71 -8.27
C GLN A 68 -5.82 1.25 -8.48
N ALA A 69 -6.84 1.03 -9.31
CA ALA A 69 -7.24 -0.31 -9.73
C ALA A 69 -6.25 -0.89 -10.76
N ALA A 70 -5.95 -2.18 -10.66
CA ALA A 70 -5.11 -2.89 -11.63
C ALA A 70 -5.91 -3.25 -12.90
N GLU A 71 -6.25 -2.24 -13.69
CA GLU A 71 -7.09 -2.40 -14.90
C GLU A 71 -6.32 -3.03 -16.07
N ASN A 72 -5.04 -2.67 -16.21
CA ASN A 72 -4.20 -3.22 -17.28
C ASN A 72 -3.65 -4.60 -16.92
N ARG A 73 -4.31 -5.66 -17.40
CA ARG A 73 -3.92 -7.06 -17.17
C ARG A 73 -2.57 -7.45 -17.80
N ALA A 74 -2.04 -6.67 -18.75
CA ALA A 74 -0.73 -6.90 -19.35
C ALA A 74 0.43 -6.32 -18.53
N LYS A 75 0.15 -5.62 -17.42
CA LYS A 75 1.13 -4.96 -16.56
C LYS A 75 0.99 -5.44 -15.11
N ALA A 76 2.07 -5.31 -14.35
CA ALA A 76 2.02 -5.38 -12.89
C ALA A 76 1.73 -3.98 -12.34
N LEU A 77 0.84 -3.84 -11.36
CA LEU A 77 0.63 -2.57 -10.68
C LEU A 77 1.48 -2.51 -9.40
N LEU A 78 2.35 -1.51 -9.28
CA LEU A 78 3.06 -1.21 -8.04
C LEU A 78 2.41 -0.02 -7.35
N THR A 79 2.15 -0.13 -6.06
CA THR A 79 1.74 1.00 -5.21
C THR A 79 2.66 1.07 -4.01
N ILE A 80 3.34 2.20 -3.80
CA ILE A 80 4.15 2.47 -2.61
C ILE A 80 3.40 3.39 -1.64
N TYR A 81 3.45 3.06 -0.35
CA TYR A 81 2.88 3.83 0.75
C TYR A 81 4.01 4.39 1.62
N ASN A 82 4.08 5.71 1.76
CA ASN A 82 5.06 6.35 2.63
C ASN A 82 4.50 6.54 4.04
N LEU A 83 4.71 5.57 4.92
CA LEU A 83 4.31 5.62 6.32
C LEU A 83 5.46 5.95 7.27
N SER A 84 6.63 6.28 6.71
CA SER A 84 7.82 6.69 7.45
C SER A 84 7.73 8.13 7.96
N LYS A 85 8.76 8.61 8.65
CA LYS A 85 8.92 10.03 8.99
C LYS A 85 9.50 10.89 7.87
N ASN A 86 9.90 10.31 6.73
CA ASN A 86 10.51 11.05 5.64
C ASN A 86 9.43 11.82 4.85
N ALA A 87 9.62 13.15 4.71
CA ALA A 87 8.66 14.08 4.10
C ALA A 87 8.21 13.67 2.68
N SER A 88 9.13 13.08 1.92
CA SER A 88 8.88 12.56 0.57
C SER A 88 9.83 11.39 0.30
N ILE A 89 9.34 10.39 -0.44
CA ILE A 89 10.15 9.26 -0.90
C ILE A 89 9.92 8.98 -2.39
N ASP A 90 10.87 8.27 -2.98
CA ASP A 90 10.77 7.69 -4.31
C ASP A 90 10.88 6.16 -4.23
N LEU A 91 10.13 5.45 -5.07
CA LEU A 91 10.41 4.06 -5.41
C LEU A 91 11.27 4.03 -6.67
N LYS A 92 12.44 3.40 -6.59
CA LYS A 92 13.38 3.25 -7.71
C LYS A 92 13.82 1.79 -7.85
N THR A 93 14.50 1.48 -8.96
CA THR A 93 15.39 0.31 -9.01
C THR A 93 16.45 0.44 -7.91
N ALA A 94 16.93 -0.68 -7.37
CA ALA A 94 17.83 -0.67 -6.22
C ALA A 94 19.19 0.00 -6.50
N ASP A 95 19.60 0.10 -7.76
CA ASP A 95 20.77 0.87 -8.20
C ASP A 95 20.53 2.40 -8.21
N GLY A 96 19.32 2.85 -7.91
CA GLY A 96 18.92 4.26 -7.83
C GLY A 96 18.72 4.95 -9.17
N LYS A 97 18.94 4.27 -10.30
CA LYS A 97 18.99 4.89 -11.64
C LYS A 97 17.61 5.11 -12.25
N THR A 98 16.67 4.18 -12.04
CA THR A 98 15.35 4.23 -12.67
C THR A 98 14.29 4.55 -11.64
N ALA A 99 13.67 5.72 -11.76
CA ALA A 99 12.51 6.09 -10.96
C ALA A 99 11.26 5.34 -11.44
N VAL A 100 10.53 4.72 -10.51
CA VAL A 100 9.27 4.00 -10.76
C VAL A 100 8.08 4.84 -10.31
N VAL A 101 8.14 5.36 -9.08
CA VAL A 101 7.19 6.31 -8.49
C VAL A 101 8.00 7.37 -7.76
N ALA A 102 7.72 8.64 -7.97
CA ALA A 102 8.48 9.74 -7.36
C ALA A 102 7.60 10.64 -6.50
N GLY A 103 8.20 11.30 -5.51
CA GLY A 103 7.56 12.39 -4.77
C GLY A 103 6.43 11.97 -3.84
N VAL A 104 6.45 10.74 -3.32
CA VAL A 104 5.39 10.21 -2.46
C VAL A 104 5.52 10.82 -1.07
N LYS A 105 4.70 11.84 -0.80
CA LYS A 105 4.67 12.56 0.48
C LYS A 105 4.32 11.63 1.64
N THR A 106 4.74 12.00 2.85
CA THR A 106 4.38 11.24 4.04
C THR A 106 2.87 11.11 4.21
N GLY A 107 2.40 9.91 4.56
CA GLY A 107 0.98 9.59 4.71
C GLY A 107 0.24 9.45 3.38
N GLN A 108 0.93 9.43 2.25
CA GLN A 108 0.35 9.27 0.92
C GLN A 108 0.84 7.98 0.26
N SER A 109 0.20 7.65 -0.86
CA SER A 109 0.61 6.58 -1.76
C SER A 109 0.85 7.09 -3.18
N GLY A 110 1.61 6.33 -3.95
CA GLY A 110 1.77 6.55 -5.38
C GLY A 110 1.86 5.22 -6.12
N SER A 111 1.33 5.20 -7.35
CA SER A 111 1.16 3.97 -8.13
C SER A 111 1.75 4.08 -9.54
N ARG A 112 2.23 2.95 -10.06
CA ARG A 112 2.71 2.83 -11.44
C ARG A 112 2.46 1.43 -11.99
N ALA A 113 1.87 1.36 -13.18
CA ALA A 113 1.82 0.11 -13.95
C ALA A 113 3.16 -0.11 -14.67
N VAL A 114 3.75 -1.29 -14.51
CA VAL A 114 5.07 -1.67 -15.04
C VAL A 114 5.03 -3.01 -15.77
N ASN A 115 6.07 -3.32 -16.55
CA ASN A 115 6.20 -4.64 -17.16
C ASN A 115 6.38 -5.72 -16.09
N GLY A 116 5.90 -6.93 -16.38
CA GLY A 116 6.24 -8.10 -15.57
C GLY A 116 7.69 -8.51 -15.82
N ILE A 117 8.52 -8.40 -14.78
CA ILE A 117 9.97 -8.66 -14.77
C ILE A 117 10.41 -9.06 -13.36
N THR A 118 11.60 -9.65 -13.24
CA THR A 118 12.30 -9.75 -11.95
C THR A 118 13.22 -8.55 -11.79
N VAL A 119 13.12 -7.83 -10.68
CA VAL A 119 13.87 -6.58 -10.46
C VAL A 119 14.17 -6.35 -8.99
N ASP A 120 15.28 -5.68 -8.70
CA ASP A 120 15.57 -5.17 -7.36
C ASP A 120 14.97 -3.77 -7.19
N LEU A 121 14.20 -3.56 -6.13
CA LEU A 121 13.51 -2.30 -5.85
C LEU A 121 14.00 -1.72 -4.53
N ALA A 122 14.06 -0.39 -4.43
CA ALA A 122 14.34 0.28 -3.16
C ALA A 122 13.55 1.58 -3.02
N ALA A 123 13.23 1.92 -1.78
CA ALA A 123 12.68 3.23 -1.43
C ALA A 123 13.83 4.18 -1.08
N PHE A 124 13.74 5.43 -1.55
CA PHE A 124 14.78 6.45 -1.35
C PHE A 124 14.20 7.73 -0.74
N ALA A 125 14.98 8.38 0.12
CA ALA A 125 14.85 9.80 0.43
C ALA A 125 16.06 10.54 -0.15
N GLY A 126 15.86 11.24 -1.26
CA GLY A 126 16.96 11.78 -2.05
C GLY A 126 17.83 10.66 -2.62
N THR A 127 19.12 10.64 -2.23
CA THR A 127 20.09 9.61 -2.62
C THR A 127 20.21 8.47 -1.60
N ARG A 128 19.63 8.62 -0.41
CA ARG A 128 19.72 7.62 0.66
C ARG A 128 18.66 6.53 0.49
N ALA A 129 19.11 5.29 0.34
CA ALA A 129 18.22 4.12 0.39
C ALA A 129 17.67 3.92 1.81
N LEU A 130 16.36 3.69 1.92
CA LEU A 130 15.63 3.47 3.17
C LEU A 130 15.25 2.00 3.38
N GLY A 131 15.36 1.19 2.32
CA GLY A 131 15.08 -0.24 2.33
C GLY A 131 15.10 -0.78 0.90
N THR A 132 15.59 -2.01 0.76
CA THR A 132 15.79 -2.67 -0.54
C THR A 132 15.13 -4.05 -0.52
N LEU A 133 14.48 -4.39 -1.64
CA LEU A 133 13.87 -5.67 -1.92
C LEU A 133 14.60 -6.28 -3.12
N LYS A 134 15.21 -7.45 -2.94
CA LYS A 134 15.94 -8.15 -4.01
C LYS A 134 15.08 -9.19 -4.69
N GLY A 135 15.29 -9.38 -5.99
CA GLY A 135 14.66 -10.45 -6.78
C GLY A 135 13.14 -10.36 -6.80
N VAL A 136 12.56 -9.16 -6.78
CA VAL A 136 11.11 -9.00 -6.78
C VAL A 136 10.56 -9.46 -8.11
N LYS A 137 9.84 -10.59 -8.11
CA LYS A 137 9.15 -11.12 -9.29
C LYS A 137 7.82 -10.40 -9.47
N LEU A 138 7.76 -9.52 -10.47
CA LEU A 138 6.55 -8.80 -10.86
C LEU A 138 5.85 -9.57 -11.97
N GLU A 139 4.60 -9.96 -11.73
CA GLU A 139 3.81 -10.74 -12.67
C GLU A 139 2.70 -9.88 -13.27
N ARG A 140 2.46 -10.04 -14.57
CA ARG A 140 1.40 -9.32 -15.27
C ARG A 140 0.04 -9.68 -14.67
N GLY A 141 -0.84 -8.69 -14.54
CA GLY A 141 -2.17 -8.86 -13.97
C GLY A 141 -2.22 -8.87 -12.44
N ASN A 142 -1.05 -8.87 -11.78
CA ASN A 142 -0.95 -8.77 -10.31
C ASN A 142 -0.71 -7.32 -9.87
N ALA A 143 -1.12 -7.02 -8.64
CA ALA A 143 -0.88 -5.75 -7.98
C ALA A 143 -0.07 -5.98 -6.70
N TYR A 144 0.83 -5.05 -6.37
CA TYR A 144 1.76 -5.16 -5.26
C TYR A 144 1.75 -3.88 -4.43
N ALA A 145 1.70 -4.06 -3.11
CA ALA A 145 1.81 -2.99 -2.13
C ALA A 145 3.21 -2.99 -1.54
N LEU A 146 3.92 -1.88 -1.70
CA LEU A 146 5.18 -1.60 -1.03
C LEU A 146 4.90 -0.65 0.12
N VAL A 147 5.19 -1.06 1.35
CA VAL A 147 4.89 -0.27 2.53
C VAL A 147 6.21 0.09 3.19
N LEU A 148 6.52 1.40 3.18
CA LEU A 148 7.69 1.92 3.87
C LEU A 148 7.27 2.45 5.24
N THR A 149 7.85 1.89 6.29
CA THR A 149 7.79 2.45 7.66
C THR A 149 9.19 2.83 8.11
N ASP A 150 9.32 3.39 9.31
CA ASP A 150 10.64 3.65 9.91
C ASP A 150 11.42 2.37 10.24
N SER A 151 10.76 1.20 10.23
CA SER A 151 11.43 -0.09 10.43
C SER A 151 11.89 -0.76 9.13
N GLY A 152 11.52 -0.22 7.97
CA GLY A 152 11.96 -0.74 6.67
C GLY A 152 10.86 -0.81 5.62
N LEU A 153 11.20 -1.48 4.51
CA LEU A 153 10.35 -1.65 3.33
C LEU A 153 9.85 -3.08 3.24
N THR A 154 8.54 -3.26 3.15
CA THR A 154 7.90 -4.57 2.98
C THR A 154 7.13 -4.62 1.66
N LEU A 155 7.10 -5.80 1.03
CA LEU A 155 6.29 -6.08 -0.14
C LEU A 155 5.12 -7.00 0.22
N THR A 156 3.94 -6.72 -0.32
CA THR A 156 2.80 -7.63 -0.27
C THR A 156 2.15 -7.72 -1.64
N GLN A 157 1.99 -8.94 -2.17
CA GLN A 157 1.13 -9.15 -3.33
C GLN A 157 -0.34 -8.97 -2.91
N SER A 158 -1.02 -8.08 -3.59
CA SER A 158 -2.40 -7.73 -3.28
C SER A 158 -3.35 -8.82 -3.78
N SER A 159 -4.34 -9.13 -2.95
CA SER A 159 -5.42 -10.07 -3.25
C SER A 159 -6.74 -9.53 -2.72
N THR A 160 -7.86 -10.09 -3.17
CA THR A 160 -9.20 -9.75 -2.67
C THR A 160 -9.88 -10.99 -2.13
N LYS A 161 -10.33 -10.94 -0.87
CA LYS A 161 -11.21 -11.94 -0.27
C LYS A 161 -12.64 -11.64 -0.70
N THR A 162 -13.22 -12.56 -1.46
CA THR A 162 -14.60 -12.49 -1.96
C THR A 162 -15.60 -13.26 -1.09
N LYS A 163 -15.11 -14.07 -0.13
CA LYS A 163 -15.90 -14.81 0.85
C LYS A 163 -15.39 -14.47 2.25
#